data_AF-A0A932S334-F1
#
_entry.id   AF-A0A932S334-F1
#
_cell.length_a   1.000
_cell.length_b   1.000
_cell.length_c   1.000
_cell.angle_alpha   90.00
_cell.angle_beta   90.00
_cell.angle_gamma   90.00
#
_symmetry.space_group_name_H-M   'P 1'
#
loop_
_entity.id
_entity.type
_entity.pdbx_description
1 polymer ?
#
loop_
_entity_poly.entity_id
_entity_poly.type
_entity_poly.pdbx_seq_one_letter_code
_entity_poly.pdbx_strand_id
1 'polypeptide(L)'
;MASRDRAAKAAAPLLQVGFGNVVASRRVVAILPGTSGSRGAFSASTGRLIASAKENGQLVDMTNGRRTKAVLVLDTGHVGLAAMSPRTIVARLSGVDEKELLRGGMFAQGVED
;
A
#
# COMPACT_ATOMS: atom_id res chain seq x y z
N MET A 1 4.18 -37.55 6.50
CA MET A 1 4.30 -36.18 7.07
C MET A 1 4.55 -35.09 6.00
N ALA A 2 4.15 -35.30 4.73
CA ALA A 2 4.49 -34.42 3.59
C ALA A 2 3.25 -33.76 2.93
N SER A 3 2.24 -33.41 3.74
CA SER A 3 0.95 -32.91 3.23
C SER A 3 0.60 -31.49 3.67
N ARG A 4 1.34 -30.88 4.61
CA ARG A 4 1.06 -29.51 5.10
C ARG A 4 1.76 -28.41 4.28
N ASP A 5 2.87 -28.73 3.61
CA ASP A 5 3.68 -27.76 2.87
C ASP A 5 3.06 -27.30 1.54
N ARG A 6 2.23 -28.12 0.89
CA ARG A 6 1.60 -27.74 -0.39
C ARG A 6 0.43 -26.77 -0.23
N ALA A 7 -0.26 -26.76 0.91
CA ALA A 7 -1.38 -25.86 1.15
C ALA A 7 -0.93 -24.41 1.39
N ALA A 8 0.26 -24.20 1.98
CA ALA A 8 0.84 -22.87 2.19
C ALA A 8 1.24 -22.16 0.89
N LYS A 9 1.42 -22.91 -0.21
CA LYS A 9 1.82 -22.39 -1.53
C LYS A 9 0.64 -21.96 -2.41
N ALA A 10 -0.60 -22.23 -1.99
CA ALA A 10 -1.83 -21.93 -2.74
C ALA A 10 -2.67 -20.78 -2.15
N ALA A 11 -2.40 -20.36 -0.92
CA ALA A 11 -2.99 -19.14 -0.37
C ALA A 11 -2.38 -17.94 -1.09
N ALA A 12 -3.21 -17.11 -1.73
CA ALA A 12 -2.73 -15.85 -2.29
C ALA A 12 -1.96 -15.10 -1.19
N PRO A 13 -0.70 -14.68 -1.42
CA PRO A 13 0.10 -14.07 -0.38
C PRO A 13 -0.67 -12.88 0.21
N LEU A 14 -0.78 -12.85 1.54
CA LEU A 14 -1.37 -11.74 2.28
C LEU A 14 -0.26 -10.72 2.58
N LEU A 15 -0.55 -9.45 2.39
CA LEU A 15 0.31 -8.34 2.73
C LEU A 15 -0.25 -7.65 3.98
N GLN A 16 0.52 -7.62 5.05
CA GLN A 16 0.21 -6.82 6.23
C GLN A 16 0.48 -5.33 5.93
N VAL A 17 -0.49 -4.47 6.19
CA VAL A 17 -0.48 -3.03 5.84
C VAL A 17 -0.58 -2.10 7.06
N GLY A 18 -0.44 -2.67 8.26
CA GLY A 18 -0.39 -1.96 9.55
C GLY A 18 -1.45 -2.46 10.52
N PHE A 19 -1.13 -2.48 11.83
CA PHE A 19 -2.11 -2.71 12.91
C PHE A 19 -3.00 -3.95 12.75
N GLY A 20 -2.40 -5.07 12.31
CA GLY A 20 -3.13 -6.32 12.08
C GLY A 20 -3.96 -6.34 10.79
N ASN A 21 -4.07 -5.23 10.05
CA ASN A 21 -4.77 -5.19 8.77
C ASN A 21 -3.95 -5.88 7.69
N VAL A 22 -4.64 -6.67 6.87
CA VAL A 22 -4.05 -7.43 5.77
C VAL A 22 -4.84 -7.22 4.48
N VAL A 23 -4.15 -7.27 3.35
CA VAL A 23 -4.74 -7.22 2.01
C VAL A 23 -4.21 -8.38 1.19
N ALA A 24 -5.00 -8.87 0.23
CA ALA A 24 -4.51 -9.85 -0.73
C ALA A 24 -3.47 -9.19 -1.65
N SER A 25 -2.19 -9.54 -1.54
CA SER A 25 -1.08 -8.92 -2.28
C SER A 25 -1.32 -8.89 -3.79
N ARG A 26 -1.91 -9.97 -4.32
CA ARG A 26 -2.18 -10.14 -5.76
C ARG A 26 -3.26 -9.19 -6.31
N ARG A 27 -4.04 -8.57 -5.43
CA ARG A 27 -5.13 -7.65 -5.80
C ARG A 27 -4.68 -6.19 -5.78
N VAL A 28 -3.48 -5.89 -5.28
CA VAL A 28 -2.92 -4.54 -5.27
C VAL A 28 -2.38 -4.23 -6.67
N VAL A 29 -2.99 -3.26 -7.35
CA VAL A 29 -2.60 -2.85 -8.72
C VAL A 29 -1.73 -1.59 -8.72
N ALA A 30 -1.85 -0.75 -7.69
CA ALA A 30 -1.00 0.41 -7.52
C ALA A 30 -0.82 0.76 -6.04
N ILE A 31 0.31 1.38 -5.72
CA ILE A 31 0.64 1.93 -4.40
C ILE A 31 1.00 3.39 -4.61
N LEU A 32 0.27 4.28 -3.95
CA LEU A 32 0.48 5.72 -4.00
C LEU A 32 0.94 6.25 -2.64
N PRO A 33 1.70 7.35 -2.60
CA PRO A 33 1.95 8.08 -1.37
C PRO A 33 0.64 8.54 -0.71
N GLY A 34 0.59 8.48 0.62
CA GLY A 34 -0.50 9.06 1.39
C GLY A 34 -0.48 10.59 1.37
N THR A 35 -1.52 11.21 1.91
CA THR A 35 -1.72 12.66 1.87
C THR A 35 -0.80 13.45 2.81
N SER A 36 0.00 12.79 3.62
CA SER A 36 0.61 13.40 4.80
C SER A 36 2.08 13.82 4.69
N GLY A 37 2.72 13.54 3.55
CA GLY A 37 4.17 13.70 3.39
C GLY A 37 4.58 14.45 2.12
N SER A 38 3.63 14.97 1.34
CA SER A 38 3.94 15.74 0.14
C SER A 38 2.94 16.89 0.00
N ARG A 39 3.40 18.13 0.19
CA ARG A 39 2.64 19.33 -0.17
C ARG A 39 2.93 19.64 -1.64
N GLY A 40 2.40 18.83 -2.56
CA GLY A 40 2.59 18.97 -4.00
C GLY A 40 1.43 18.38 -4.79
N ALA A 41 1.48 18.48 -6.13
CA ALA A 41 0.41 18.03 -7.02
C ALA A 41 -0.03 16.56 -6.80
N PHE A 42 0.88 15.71 -6.33
CA PHE A 42 0.60 14.31 -5.97
C PHE A 42 -0.41 14.16 -4.83
N SER A 43 -0.44 15.08 -3.86
CA SER A 43 -1.41 15.00 -2.76
C SER A 43 -2.80 15.46 -3.19
N ALA A 44 -2.90 16.38 -4.17
CA ALA A 44 -4.19 16.80 -4.74
C ALA A 44 -4.84 15.67 -5.57
N SER A 45 -4.08 14.97 -6.41
CA SER A 45 -4.61 13.83 -7.19
C SER A 45 -4.99 12.65 -6.29
N THR A 46 -4.13 12.29 -5.34
CA THR A 46 -4.42 11.23 -4.37
C THR A 46 -5.61 11.60 -3.49
N GLY A 47 -5.71 12.86 -3.05
CA GLY A 47 -6.85 13.36 -2.28
C GLY A 47 -8.18 13.23 -3.04
N ARG A 48 -8.20 13.53 -4.35
CA ARG A 48 -9.38 13.33 -5.20
C ARG A 48 -9.76 11.85 -5.34
N LEU A 49 -8.79 10.96 -5.49
CA LEU A 49 -9.03 9.52 -5.54
C LEU A 49 -9.69 9.02 -4.25
N ILE A 50 -9.17 9.46 -3.09
CA ILE A 50 -9.72 9.10 -1.78
C ILE A 50 -11.16 9.62 -1.64
N ALA A 51 -11.41 10.89 -2.01
CA ALA A 51 -12.73 11.49 -1.96
C ALA A 51 -13.74 10.73 -2.83
N SER A 52 -13.38 10.43 -4.08
CA SER A 52 -14.24 9.67 -4.99
C SER A 52 -14.53 8.26 -4.49
N ALA A 53 -13.52 7.54 -3.97
CA ALA A 53 -13.75 6.23 -3.37
C ALA A 53 -14.65 6.30 -2.14
N LYS A 54 -14.57 7.36 -1.34
CA LYS A 54 -15.45 7.58 -0.18
C LYS A 54 -16.89 7.82 -0.62
N GLU A 55 -17.09 8.70 -1.62
CA GLU A 55 -18.40 9.01 -2.19
C GLU A 55 -19.07 7.76 -2.79
N ASN A 56 -18.29 6.88 -3.42
CA ASN A 56 -18.77 5.65 -4.04
C ASN A 56 -18.88 4.46 -3.06
N GLY A 57 -18.57 4.63 -1.77
CA GLY A 57 -18.59 3.54 -0.78
C GLY A 57 -17.50 2.47 -0.97
N GLN A 58 -16.43 2.80 -1.70
CA GLN A 58 -15.31 1.91 -2.07
C GLN A 58 -14.04 2.15 -1.23
N LEU A 59 -14.07 3.12 -0.32
CA LEU A 59 -12.94 3.43 0.56
C LEU A 59 -12.89 2.46 1.75
N VAL A 60 -11.73 1.82 1.94
CA VAL A 60 -11.45 0.98 3.10
C VAL A 60 -10.35 1.65 3.92
N ASP A 61 -10.71 2.17 5.10
CA ASP A 61 -9.73 2.76 6.01
C ASP A 61 -9.07 1.69 6.89
N MET A 62 -7.77 1.44 6.66
CA MET A 62 -6.94 0.51 7.43
C MET A 62 -5.87 1.24 8.25
N THR A 63 -6.04 2.53 8.50
CA THR A 63 -5.06 3.36 9.23
C THR A 63 -5.21 3.26 10.75
N ASN A 64 -6.37 2.83 11.25
CA ASN A 64 -6.74 2.84 12.66
C ASN A 64 -6.55 4.23 13.31
N GLY A 65 -7.05 5.28 12.65
CA GLY A 65 -6.99 6.66 13.15
C GLY A 65 -5.60 7.31 13.08
N ARG A 66 -4.66 6.66 12.41
CA ARG A 66 -3.31 7.20 12.21
C ARG A 66 -3.19 7.92 10.89
N ARG A 67 -2.10 8.66 10.75
CA ARG A 67 -1.73 9.32 9.51
C ARG A 67 -1.67 8.33 8.34
N THR A 68 -2.43 8.59 7.28
CA THR A 68 -2.37 7.86 6.01
C THR A 68 -1.00 8.06 5.36
N LYS A 69 -0.18 7.01 5.34
CA LYS A 69 1.15 7.04 4.72
C LYS A 69 1.16 6.47 3.32
N ALA A 70 0.23 5.57 3.00
CA ALA A 70 0.08 4.99 1.67
C ALA A 70 -1.39 4.85 1.31
N VAL A 71 -1.66 4.83 0.01
CA VAL A 71 -2.95 4.50 -0.59
C VAL A 71 -2.75 3.32 -1.52
N LEU A 72 -3.58 2.29 -1.36
CA LEU A 72 -3.58 1.08 -2.17
C LEU A 72 -4.76 1.12 -3.12
N VAL A 73 -4.50 0.93 -4.41
CA VAL A 73 -5.56 0.71 -5.41
C VAL A 73 -5.69 -0.78 -5.62
N LEU A 74 -6.91 -1.30 -5.46
CA LEU A 74 -7.23 -2.70 -5.68
C LEU A 74 -7.87 -2.90 -7.06
N ASP A 75 -7.72 -4.09 -7.62
CA ASP A 75 -8.30 -4.48 -8.92
C ASP A 75 -9.83 -4.41 -8.97
N THR A 76 -10.50 -4.43 -7.81
CA THR A 76 -11.96 -4.26 -7.68
C THR A 76 -12.41 -2.80 -7.70
N GLY A 77 -11.49 -1.85 -7.84
CA GLY A 77 -11.77 -0.41 -7.73
C GLY A 77 -11.83 0.12 -6.29
N HIS A 78 -11.67 -0.74 -5.29
CA HIS A 78 -11.55 -0.31 -3.90
C HIS A 78 -10.24 0.42 -3.66
N VAL A 79 -10.29 1.40 -2.76
CA VAL A 79 -9.13 2.20 -2.35
C VAL A 79 -8.87 1.95 -0.87
N GLY A 80 -7.69 1.43 -0.54
CA GLY A 80 -7.27 1.15 0.82
C GLY A 80 -6.37 2.24 1.38
N LEU A 81 -6.69 2.79 2.56
CA LEU A 81 -5.80 3.70 3.28
C LEU A 81 -4.92 2.91 4.25
N ALA A 82 -3.60 3.10 4.19
CA ALA A 82 -2.66 2.39 5.05
C ALA A 82 -1.77 3.35 5.82
N ALA A 83 -1.49 2.99 7.08
CA ALA A 83 -0.54 3.69 7.93
C ALA A 83 0.91 3.18 7.77
N MET A 84 1.10 2.16 6.93
CA MET A 84 2.42 1.69 6.49
C MET A 84 2.96 2.55 5.34
N SER A 85 4.27 2.74 5.29
CA SER A 85 4.88 3.53 4.21
C SER A 85 4.78 2.79 2.86
N PRO A 86 4.64 3.51 1.73
CA PRO A 86 4.65 2.91 0.40
C PRO A 86 5.90 2.05 0.16
N ARG A 87 7.05 2.54 0.63
CA ARG A 87 8.35 1.90 0.48
C ARG A 87 8.41 0.54 1.20
N THR A 88 7.94 0.47 2.45
CA THR A 88 7.86 -0.81 3.18
C THR A 88 6.90 -1.78 2.50
N ILE A 89 5.80 -1.29 1.94
CA ILE A 89 4.85 -2.12 1.19
C ILE A 89 5.52 -2.69 -0.06
N VAL A 90 6.22 -1.87 -0.85
CA VAL A 90 6.94 -2.32 -2.05
C VAL A 90 8.00 -3.35 -1.70
N ALA A 91 8.83 -3.10 -0.68
CA ALA A 91 9.85 -4.05 -0.23
C ALA A 91 9.26 -5.44 0.12
N ARG A 92 8.10 -5.46 0.78
CA ARG A 92 7.40 -6.71 1.12
C ARG A 92 6.81 -7.42 -0.09
N LEU A 93 6.36 -6.68 -1.10
CA LEU A 93 5.77 -7.25 -2.31
C LEU A 93 6.82 -7.74 -3.30
N SER A 94 7.94 -7.02 -3.45
CA SER A 94 9.01 -7.38 -4.38
C SER A 94 10.01 -8.38 -3.77
N GLY A 95 10.03 -8.53 -2.45
CA GLY A 95 11.06 -9.31 -1.74
C GLY A 95 12.44 -8.65 -1.76
N VAL A 96 12.53 -7.38 -2.17
CA VAL A 96 13.76 -6.60 -2.24
C VAL A 96 13.94 -5.81 -0.95
N ASP A 97 15.17 -5.75 -0.43
CA ASP A 97 15.46 -4.99 0.79
C ASP A 97 15.16 -3.49 0.60
N GLU A 98 14.59 -2.88 1.64
CA GLU A 98 14.17 -1.49 1.59
C GLU A 98 15.34 -0.51 1.28
N LYS A 99 16.56 -0.82 1.73
CA LYS A 99 17.77 -0.02 1.48
C LYS A 99 18.21 -0.14 0.02
N GLU A 100 18.00 -1.28 -0.61
CA GLU A 100 18.31 -1.49 -2.02
C GLU A 100 17.36 -0.67 -2.91
N LEU A 101 16.07 -0.60 -2.55
CA LEU A 101 15.11 0.29 -3.20
C LEU A 101 15.50 1.78 -3.14
N LEU A 102 16.14 2.23 -2.05
CA LEU A 102 16.66 3.59 -1.96
C LEU A 102 17.87 3.81 -2.86
N ARG A 103 18.84 2.88 -2.84
CA ARG A 103 20.05 2.99 -3.64
C ARG A 103 19.74 2.97 -5.14
N GLY A 104 18.71 2.23 -5.54
CA GLY A 104 18.24 2.17 -6.92
C GLY A 104 17.46 3.40 -7.40
N GLY A 105 17.29 4.43 -6.56
CA GLY A 105 16.65 5.68 -6.95
C GLY A 105 15.12 5.62 -7.12
N MET A 106 14.48 4.46 -6.90
CA MET A 106 13.03 4.24 -7.11
C MET A 106 12.15 5.20 -6.28
N PHE A 107 12.68 5.69 -5.15
CA PHE A 107 12.00 6.65 -4.28
C PHE A 107 12.80 7.95 -4.08
N ALA A 108 13.86 8.19 -4.87
CA ALA A 108 14.76 9.32 -4.69
C ALA A 108 14.23 10.65 -5.29
N GLN A 109 13.18 10.62 -6.11
CA GLN A 109 12.51 11.82 -6.60
C GLN A 109 11.25 12.10 -5.77
N GLY A 110 11.31 13.06 -4.85
CA GLY A 110 10.11 13.69 -4.28
C GLY A 110 9.82 13.46 -2.79
N VAL A 111 10.80 13.03 -1.99
CA VAL A 111 10.73 13.05 -0.52
C VAL A 111 11.85 13.96 0.00
N GLU A 112 11.74 15.25 -0.26
CA GLU A 112 12.39 16.27 0.56
C GLU A 112 11.29 16.87 1.45
N ASP A 113 11.60 16.95 2.75
CA ASP A 113 10.68 17.23 3.88
C ASP A 113 9.85 18.53 3.76
#